data_AF-A0A1F3SZR8-F1
#
_entry.id   AF-A0A1F3SZR8-F1
#
_cell.length_a   1.000
_cell.length_b   1.000
_cell.length_c   1.000
_cell.angle_alpha   90.00
_cell.angle_beta   90.00
_cell.angle_gamma   90.00
#
_symmetry.space_group_name_H-M   'P 1'
#
loop_
_entity.id
_entity.type
_entity.pdbx_description
1 polymer ?
#
loop_
_entity_poly.entity_id
_entity_poly.type
_entity_poly.pdbx_seq_one_letter_code
_entity_poly.pdbx_strand_id
1 'polypeptide(L)'
;MIALLLIVSVAAAAPVPKPVPPSGRYVFRLQNLSDEFEMLIKNERSERSDVRRQEREMAFLRVYDRIPLKTDLPGLRRQLANSSKAAGIQFLKLDLIKRSPSGAPVPRSVRSDKPRFRFSEEQLVETLEFEMKVSGKEEGVKKWLEALPDDLLRLVDTKDSSLKMLRADTWSIRARTFRFRQVQFPKIIPPDPRALENSPPRSDPVVAEWIRRADELRLRAAPLYAIRARILLNSARLSFYASKTVN
;
A
#
# COMPACT_ATOMS: atom_id res chain seq x y z
N MET A 1 29.24 61.80 38.58
CA MET A 1 28.60 61.05 39.69
C MET A 1 27.36 60.38 39.14
N ILE A 2 27.40 59.08 38.89
CA ILE A 2 26.28 58.31 38.29
C ILE A 2 25.65 57.48 39.41
N ALA A 3 24.33 57.66 39.59
CA ALA A 3 23.52 56.94 40.56
C ALA A 3 23.32 55.48 40.12
N LEU A 4 23.58 54.54 41.03
CA LEU A 4 23.31 53.11 40.82
C LEU A 4 21.88 52.79 41.26
N LEU A 5 21.03 52.42 40.31
CA LEU A 5 19.68 51.91 40.55
C LEU A 5 19.76 50.38 40.74
N LEU A 6 19.48 49.93 41.96
CA LEU A 6 19.31 48.52 42.31
C LEU A 6 17.89 48.09 41.93
N ILE A 7 17.76 47.29 40.87
CA ILE A 7 16.51 46.61 40.51
C ILE A 7 16.53 45.22 41.16
N VAL A 8 15.67 45.01 42.15
CA VAL A 8 15.40 43.70 42.74
C VAL A 8 14.35 43.00 41.87
N SER A 9 14.76 42.03 41.06
CA SER A 9 13.82 41.15 40.35
C SER A 9 13.32 40.06 41.30
N VAL A 10 12.05 40.16 41.72
CA VAL A 10 11.32 39.05 42.34
C VAL A 10 10.83 38.14 41.21
N ALA A 11 11.52 37.03 41.00
CA ALA A 11 11.04 35.98 40.11
C ALA A 11 9.86 35.26 40.78
N ALA A 12 8.64 35.56 40.31
CA ALA A 12 7.46 34.80 40.68
C ALA A 12 7.59 33.38 40.12
N ALA A 13 7.75 32.39 41.00
CA ALA A 13 7.78 30.98 40.64
C ALA A 13 6.43 30.61 39.99
N ALA A 14 6.46 30.19 38.73
CA ALA A 14 5.29 29.68 38.05
C ALA A 14 4.71 28.47 38.81
N PRO A 15 3.38 28.37 38.98
CA PRO A 15 2.78 27.26 39.71
C PRO A 15 3.08 25.94 39.01
N VAL A 16 3.64 24.99 39.77
CA VAL A 16 3.89 23.62 39.33
C VAL A 16 2.55 23.00 38.90
N PRO A 17 2.41 22.50 37.65
CA PRO A 17 1.15 21.91 37.20
C PRO A 17 0.82 20.68 38.06
N LYS A 18 -0.34 20.69 38.69
CA LYS A 18 -0.82 19.56 39.50
C LYS A 18 -0.88 18.30 38.62
N PRO A 19 -0.38 17.15 39.09
CA PRO A 19 -0.47 15.91 38.33
C PRO A 19 -1.93 15.58 38.06
N VAL A 20 -2.29 15.45 36.78
CA VAL A 20 -3.63 14.99 36.38
C VAL A 20 -3.83 13.59 36.97
N PRO A 21 -4.92 13.36 37.73
CA PRO A 21 -5.18 12.05 38.30
C PRO A 21 -5.24 11.00 37.18
N PRO A 22 -4.81 9.75 37.44
CA PRO A 22 -4.80 8.68 36.44
C PRO A 22 -6.17 8.46 35.79
N SER A 23 -7.27 8.67 36.53
CA SER A 23 -8.64 8.66 35.99
C SER A 23 -8.86 9.73 34.91
N GLY A 24 -8.32 10.95 35.08
CA GLY A 24 -8.44 12.01 34.08
C GLY A 24 -7.72 11.70 32.77
N ARG A 25 -6.56 11.02 32.83
CA ARG A 25 -5.84 10.57 31.63
C ARG A 25 -6.59 9.46 30.90
N TYR A 26 -7.17 8.52 31.64
CA TYR A 26 -7.95 7.42 31.07
C TYR A 26 -9.26 7.92 30.44
N VAL A 27 -10.00 8.81 31.11
CA VAL A 27 -11.20 9.47 30.57
C VAL A 27 -10.87 10.21 29.26
N PHE A 28 -9.79 10.98 29.23
CA PHE A 28 -9.37 11.66 28.01
C PHE A 28 -9.10 10.70 26.84
N ARG A 29 -8.47 9.54 27.10
CA ARG A 29 -8.25 8.51 26.08
C ARG A 29 -9.56 7.88 25.60
N LEU A 30 -10.49 7.60 26.50
CA LEU A 30 -11.81 7.08 26.16
C LEU A 30 -12.65 8.07 25.34
N GLN A 31 -12.54 9.36 25.68
CA GLN A 31 -13.18 10.44 24.92
C GLN A 31 -12.61 10.50 23.50
N ASN A 32 -11.28 10.58 23.34
CA ASN A 32 -10.64 10.58 22.02
C ASN A 32 -11.03 9.35 21.20
N LEU A 33 -11.13 8.18 21.84
CA LEU A 33 -11.53 6.96 21.16
C LEU A 33 -13.00 7.01 20.71
N SER A 34 -13.88 7.53 21.57
CA SER A 34 -15.30 7.73 21.25
C SER A 34 -15.45 8.70 20.08
N ASP A 35 -14.70 9.80 20.09
CA ASP A 35 -14.69 10.79 19.01
C ASP A 35 -14.18 10.17 17.70
N GLU A 36 -13.14 9.32 17.73
CA GLU A 36 -12.67 8.60 16.54
C GLU A 36 -13.76 7.69 15.97
N PHE A 37 -14.47 6.93 16.82
CA PHE A 37 -15.56 6.08 16.36
C PHE A 37 -16.73 6.88 15.79
N GLU A 38 -17.11 7.97 16.44
CA GLU A 38 -18.16 8.86 15.92
C GLU A 38 -17.79 9.45 14.57
N MET A 39 -16.54 9.90 14.42
CA MET A 39 -16.05 10.43 13.15
C MET A 39 -16.09 9.37 12.05
N LEU A 40 -15.70 8.13 12.36
CA LEU A 40 -15.77 7.02 11.42
C LEU A 40 -17.23 6.75 10.98
N ILE A 41 -18.16 6.74 11.94
CA ILE A 41 -19.60 6.55 11.67
C ILE A 41 -20.15 7.70 10.81
N LYS A 42 -19.86 8.96 11.16
CA LYS A 42 -20.30 10.14 10.40
C LYS A 42 -19.75 10.14 8.97
N ASN A 43 -18.53 9.66 8.79
CA ASN A 43 -17.84 9.65 7.49
C ASN A 43 -18.13 8.42 6.63
N GLU A 44 -18.98 7.48 7.06
CA GLU A 44 -19.24 6.23 6.32
C GLU A 44 -19.55 6.47 4.83
N ARG A 45 -20.41 7.44 4.53
CA ARG A 45 -20.80 7.76 3.14
C ARG A 45 -19.60 8.23 2.32
N SER A 46 -18.73 9.04 2.92
CA SER A 46 -17.51 9.54 2.28
C SER A 46 -16.51 8.40 2.06
N GLU A 47 -16.26 7.56 3.07
CA GLU A 47 -15.35 6.41 2.93
C GLU A 47 -15.83 5.42 1.85
N ARG A 48 -17.14 5.15 1.77
CA ARG A 48 -17.71 4.31 0.69
C ARG A 48 -17.53 4.94 -0.68
N SER A 49 -17.70 6.26 -0.79
CA SER A 49 -17.46 7.00 -2.04
C SER A 49 -15.99 6.91 -2.46
N ASP A 50 -15.07 7.03 -1.50
CA ASP A 50 -13.63 6.90 -1.72
C ASP A 50 -13.25 5.50 -2.19
N VAL A 51 -13.81 4.44 -1.58
CA VAL A 51 -13.61 3.06 -2.08
C VAL A 51 -14.05 2.94 -3.54
N ARG A 52 -15.24 3.44 -3.89
CA ARG A 52 -15.73 3.42 -5.28
C ARG A 52 -14.86 4.24 -6.23
N ARG A 53 -14.30 5.36 -5.77
CA ARG A 53 -13.35 6.17 -6.56
C ARG A 53 -12.07 5.36 -6.82
N GLN A 54 -11.47 4.81 -5.77
CA GLN A 54 -10.26 3.99 -5.88
C GLN A 54 -10.49 2.71 -6.71
N GLU A 55 -11.65 2.06 -6.59
CA GLU A 55 -11.99 0.90 -7.42
C GLU A 55 -12.09 1.27 -8.91
N ARG A 56 -12.60 2.48 -9.24
CA ARG A 56 -12.60 3.00 -10.61
C ARG A 56 -11.19 3.32 -11.10
N GLU A 57 -10.37 3.99 -10.29
CA GLU A 57 -8.95 4.26 -10.59
C GLU A 57 -8.19 2.94 -10.83
N MET A 58 -8.37 1.96 -9.94
CA MET A 58 -7.79 0.62 -10.06
C MET A 58 -8.31 -0.13 -11.28
N ALA A 59 -9.54 0.10 -11.75
CA ALA A 59 -10.06 -0.54 -12.96
C ALA A 59 -9.27 -0.16 -14.21
N PHE A 60 -8.78 1.08 -14.30
CA PHE A 60 -7.85 1.49 -15.36
C PHE A 60 -6.48 0.80 -15.20
N LEU A 61 -6.07 0.50 -13.97
CA LEU A 61 -4.83 -0.20 -13.65
C LEU A 61 -4.94 -1.74 -13.71
N ARG A 62 -6.14 -2.30 -13.97
CA ARG A 62 -6.34 -3.76 -14.08
C ARG A 62 -5.57 -4.42 -15.23
N VAL A 63 -4.88 -3.64 -16.05
CA VAL A 63 -3.83 -4.13 -16.95
C VAL A 63 -2.88 -5.09 -16.24
N TYR A 64 -2.51 -4.83 -14.98
CA TYR A 64 -1.64 -5.72 -14.19
C TYR A 64 -2.32 -7.01 -13.67
N ASP A 65 -3.65 -7.05 -13.65
CA ASP A 65 -4.42 -8.26 -13.34
C ASP A 65 -4.62 -9.14 -14.59
N ARG A 66 -4.42 -8.58 -15.80
CA ARG A 66 -4.66 -9.22 -17.09
C ARG A 66 -3.52 -10.10 -17.58
N ILE A 67 -2.50 -10.38 -16.77
CA ILE A 67 -1.43 -11.29 -17.17
C ILE A 67 -1.61 -12.65 -16.46
N PRO A 68 -2.44 -13.57 -16.98
CA PRO A 68 -2.58 -14.93 -16.48
C PRO A 68 -1.36 -15.77 -16.88
N LEU A 69 -0.23 -15.50 -16.23
CA LEU A 69 1.11 -15.92 -16.67
C LEU A 69 1.46 -17.41 -16.55
N LYS A 70 0.57 -18.26 -16.03
CA LYS A 70 0.74 -19.73 -16.17
C LYS A 70 -0.15 -20.31 -17.27
N THR A 71 -1.34 -19.74 -17.45
CA THR A 71 -2.32 -20.21 -18.43
C THR A 71 -2.14 -19.58 -19.81
N ASP A 72 -1.49 -18.41 -19.91
CA ASP A 72 -1.44 -17.63 -21.15
C ASP A 72 -0.03 -17.19 -21.58
N LEU A 73 1.02 -17.86 -21.13
CA LEU A 73 2.34 -17.74 -21.78
C LEU A 73 2.26 -17.98 -23.31
N PRO A 74 1.45 -18.92 -23.80
CA PRO A 74 1.23 -19.06 -25.24
C PRO A 74 0.55 -17.84 -25.88
N GLY A 75 -0.37 -17.16 -25.19
CA GLY A 75 -0.97 -15.91 -25.68
C GLY A 75 0.03 -14.77 -25.74
N LEU A 76 0.80 -14.57 -24.66
CA LEU A 76 1.87 -13.58 -24.63
C LEU A 76 2.90 -13.81 -25.74
N ARG A 77 3.33 -15.06 -25.93
CA ARG A 77 4.25 -15.42 -27.03
C ARG A 77 3.65 -15.09 -28.40
N ARG A 78 2.35 -15.36 -28.61
CA ARG A 78 1.66 -15.02 -29.87
C ARG A 78 1.59 -13.51 -30.08
N GLN A 79 1.28 -12.75 -29.05
CA GLN A 79 1.23 -11.29 -29.13
C GLN A 79 2.60 -10.69 -29.45
N LEU A 80 3.67 -11.14 -28.78
CA LEU A 80 5.04 -10.70 -29.05
C LEU A 80 5.50 -11.09 -30.46
N ALA A 81 5.17 -12.31 -30.93
CA ALA A 81 5.50 -12.74 -32.28
C ALA A 81 4.76 -11.93 -33.35
N ASN A 82 3.49 -11.58 -33.12
CA ASN A 82 2.70 -10.77 -34.04
C ASN A 82 3.21 -9.33 -34.10
N SER A 83 3.53 -8.73 -32.96
CA SER A 83 4.05 -7.36 -32.91
C SER A 83 5.46 -7.26 -33.50
N SER A 84 6.33 -8.25 -33.24
CA SER A 84 7.67 -8.26 -33.81
C SER A 84 7.62 -8.40 -35.33
N LYS A 85 6.73 -9.26 -35.84
CA LYS A 85 6.54 -9.45 -37.29
C LYS A 85 6.11 -8.16 -37.98
N ALA A 86 5.20 -7.39 -37.38
CA ALA A 86 4.78 -6.09 -37.90
C ALA A 86 5.94 -5.07 -37.96
N ALA A 87 6.93 -5.21 -37.07
CA ALA A 87 8.14 -4.39 -37.03
C ALA A 87 9.31 -4.95 -37.88
N GLY A 88 9.11 -6.02 -38.64
CA GLY A 88 10.18 -6.65 -39.42
C GLY A 88 11.23 -7.40 -38.57
N ILE A 89 10.88 -7.77 -37.33
CA ILE A 89 11.73 -8.48 -36.38
C ILE A 89 11.24 -9.92 -36.24
N GLN A 90 12.17 -10.87 -36.27
CA GLN A 90 11.86 -12.27 -36.05
C GLN A 90 11.87 -12.60 -34.56
N PHE A 91 10.72 -13.00 -34.01
CA PHE A 91 10.66 -13.51 -32.64
C PHE A 91 11.13 -14.97 -32.59
N LEU A 92 12.19 -15.25 -31.82
CA LEU A 92 12.78 -16.58 -31.74
C LEU A 92 12.21 -17.35 -30.55
N LYS A 93 12.28 -16.77 -29.34
CA LYS A 93 11.99 -17.49 -28.10
C LYS A 93 11.53 -16.57 -26.98
N LEU A 94 10.71 -17.12 -26.08
CA LEU A 94 10.37 -16.57 -24.77
C LEU A 94 10.63 -17.63 -23.70
N ASP A 95 11.46 -17.31 -22.72
CA ASP A 95 11.76 -18.16 -21.57
C ASP A 95 11.40 -17.43 -20.27
N LEU A 96 10.77 -18.12 -19.33
CA LEU A 96 10.56 -17.63 -17.97
C LEU A 96 11.81 -17.95 -17.14
N ILE A 97 12.54 -16.93 -16.69
CA ILE A 97 13.78 -17.08 -15.90
C ILE A 97 13.45 -17.31 -14.43
N LYS A 98 12.64 -16.42 -13.86
CA LYS A 98 12.39 -16.36 -12.43
C LYS A 98 10.95 -16.01 -12.14
N ARG A 99 10.43 -16.63 -11.09
CA ARG A 99 9.15 -16.30 -10.47
C ARG A 99 9.41 -15.99 -9.02
N SER A 100 8.90 -14.87 -8.52
CA SER A 100 8.93 -14.58 -7.08
C SER A 100 8.28 -15.74 -6.31
N PRO A 101 8.82 -16.15 -5.15
CA PRO A 101 8.26 -17.23 -4.34
C PRO A 101 6.79 -16.95 -3.95
N SER A 102 6.09 -17.94 -3.41
CA SER A 102 4.77 -17.69 -2.80
C SER A 102 4.93 -16.58 -1.77
N GLY A 103 4.16 -15.49 -1.91
CA GLY A 103 4.35 -14.28 -1.12
C GLY A 103 4.29 -14.59 0.38
N ALA A 104 5.04 -13.81 1.16
CA ALA A 104 5.07 -13.97 2.61
C ALA A 104 3.62 -13.97 3.19
N PRO A 105 3.34 -14.75 4.24
CA PRO A 105 2.01 -14.79 4.81
C PRO A 105 1.59 -13.40 5.29
N VAL A 106 0.35 -13.02 4.99
CA VAL A 106 -0.29 -11.81 5.50
C VAL A 106 -0.95 -12.19 6.83
N PRO A 107 -0.78 -11.40 7.91
CA PRO A 107 -1.43 -11.70 9.19
C PRO A 107 -2.95 -11.70 9.04
N ARG A 108 -3.64 -12.58 9.77
CA ARG A 108 -5.12 -12.67 9.70
C ARG A 108 -5.80 -11.41 10.21
N SER A 109 -5.20 -10.76 11.21
CA SER A 109 -5.73 -9.55 11.83
C SER A 109 -4.63 -8.61 12.27
N VAL A 110 -4.97 -7.32 12.30
CA VAL A 110 -4.12 -6.25 12.80
C VAL A 110 -4.95 -5.37 13.73
N ARG A 111 -4.36 -4.90 14.82
CA ARG A 111 -5.04 -3.92 15.68
C ARG A 111 -4.83 -2.52 15.11
N SER A 112 -5.83 -1.66 15.18
CA SER A 112 -5.73 -0.28 14.69
C SER A 112 -4.82 0.61 15.55
N ASP A 113 -4.53 0.22 16.79
CA ASP A 113 -3.70 0.93 17.77
C ASP A 113 -2.18 0.65 17.62
N LYS A 114 -1.78 -0.29 16.77
CA LYS A 114 -0.40 -0.69 16.53
C LYS A 114 0.19 0.00 15.29
N PRO A 115 1.54 0.04 15.11
CA PRO A 115 2.16 0.59 13.90
C PRO A 115 1.45 0.07 12.65
N ARG A 116 1.09 1.01 11.77
CA ARG A 116 0.22 0.75 10.61
C ARG A 116 0.81 -0.39 9.78
N PHE A 117 0.06 -1.48 9.66
CA PHE A 117 0.41 -2.59 8.77
C PHE A 117 0.64 -2.05 7.36
N ARG A 118 1.75 -2.47 6.74
CA ARG A 118 2.10 -2.19 5.36
C ARG A 118 2.37 -3.51 4.67
N PHE A 119 1.87 -3.64 3.44
CA PHE A 119 2.28 -4.76 2.60
C PHE A 119 3.74 -4.59 2.20
N SER A 120 4.49 -5.68 2.26
CA SER A 120 5.71 -5.81 1.47
C SER A 120 5.36 -6.00 -0.01
N GLU A 121 6.30 -5.69 -0.89
CA GLU A 121 6.13 -5.92 -2.33
C GLU A 121 5.80 -7.39 -2.62
N GLU A 122 6.50 -8.32 -1.98
CA GLU A 122 6.29 -9.77 -2.16
C GLU A 122 4.90 -10.25 -1.73
N GLN A 123 4.29 -9.60 -0.73
CA GLN A 123 2.92 -9.87 -0.30
C GLN A 123 1.89 -9.33 -1.28
N LEU A 124 2.18 -8.20 -1.92
CA LEU A 124 1.22 -7.49 -2.76
C LEU A 124 1.26 -7.98 -4.21
N VAL A 125 2.45 -8.26 -4.73
CA VAL A 125 2.68 -8.60 -6.12
C VAL A 125 3.47 -9.90 -6.26
N GLU A 126 3.23 -10.54 -7.39
CA GLU A 126 4.06 -11.59 -7.94
C GLU A 126 4.89 -10.99 -9.07
N THR A 127 6.20 -11.17 -9.01
CA THR A 127 7.14 -10.69 -10.02
C THR A 127 7.56 -11.85 -10.91
N LEU A 128 7.44 -11.68 -12.22
CA LEU A 128 7.99 -12.62 -13.20
C LEU A 128 9.10 -11.96 -14.01
N GLU A 129 10.14 -12.71 -14.29
CA GLU A 129 11.25 -12.30 -15.14
C GLU A 129 11.35 -13.23 -16.35
N PHE A 130 11.46 -12.64 -17.53
CA PHE A 130 11.55 -13.33 -18.80
C PHE A 130 12.83 -12.97 -19.54
N GLU A 131 13.30 -13.92 -20.33
CA GLU A 131 14.26 -13.69 -21.40
C GLU A 131 13.55 -13.91 -22.72
N MET A 132 13.59 -12.92 -23.60
CA MET A 132 13.13 -13.06 -24.97
C MET A 132 14.31 -12.96 -25.93
N LYS A 133 14.26 -13.74 -27.01
CA LYS A 133 15.27 -13.74 -28.06
C LYS A 133 14.63 -13.32 -29.37
N VAL A 134 15.21 -12.34 -30.02
CA VAL A 134 14.71 -11.78 -31.28
C VAL A 134 15.86 -11.60 -32.27
N SER A 135 15.54 -11.61 -33.56
CA SER A 135 16.49 -11.33 -34.63
C SER A 135 16.05 -10.11 -35.43
N GLY A 136 16.95 -9.15 -35.62
CA GLY A 136 16.72 -7.91 -36.35
C GLY A 136 17.81 -6.86 -36.10
N LYS A 137 17.78 -5.79 -36.89
CA LYS A 137 18.67 -4.63 -36.72
C LYS A 137 18.40 -3.96 -35.38
N GLU A 138 19.47 -3.48 -34.72
CA GLU A 138 19.40 -2.86 -33.39
C GLU A 138 18.34 -1.75 -33.30
N GLU A 139 18.36 -0.81 -34.26
CA GLU A 139 17.41 0.31 -34.30
C GLU A 139 15.96 -0.16 -34.42
N GLY A 140 15.73 -1.23 -35.18
CA GLY A 140 14.40 -1.83 -35.32
C GLY A 140 13.94 -2.44 -34.01
N VAL A 141 14.82 -3.19 -33.34
CA VAL A 141 14.53 -3.82 -32.04
C VAL A 141 14.24 -2.77 -30.97
N LYS A 142 15.04 -1.70 -30.89
CA LYS A 142 14.79 -0.59 -29.95
C LYS A 142 13.45 0.09 -30.22
N LYS A 143 13.17 0.46 -31.47
CA LYS A 143 11.88 1.08 -31.85
C LYS A 143 10.68 0.17 -31.57
N TRP A 144 10.82 -1.13 -31.82
CA TRP A 144 9.77 -2.10 -31.48
C TRP A 144 9.55 -2.20 -29.98
N LEU A 145 10.61 -2.24 -29.18
CA LEU A 145 10.52 -2.24 -27.73
C LEU A 145 9.83 -0.98 -27.18
N GLU A 146 10.14 0.18 -27.73
CA GLU A 146 9.50 1.46 -27.40
C GLU A 146 8.03 1.51 -27.85
N ALA A 147 7.69 0.84 -28.94
CA ALA A 147 6.33 0.81 -29.51
C ALA A 147 5.45 -0.31 -28.92
N LEU A 148 5.97 -1.15 -28.03
CA LEU A 148 5.17 -2.21 -27.42
C LEU A 148 4.12 -1.61 -26.49
N PRO A 149 2.85 -2.08 -26.56
CA PRO A 149 1.81 -1.64 -25.67
C PRO A 149 2.24 -1.75 -24.21
N ASP A 150 1.89 -0.73 -23.42
CA ASP A 150 2.11 -0.69 -21.97
C ASP A 150 1.60 -1.97 -21.26
N ASP A 151 0.53 -2.55 -21.79
CA ASP A 151 -0.10 -3.79 -21.31
C ASP A 151 0.75 -5.05 -21.56
N LEU A 152 1.66 -5.01 -22.54
CA LEU A 152 2.53 -6.13 -22.90
C LEU A 152 3.91 -6.05 -22.25
N LEU A 153 4.37 -4.85 -21.84
CA LEU A 153 5.72 -4.64 -21.31
C LEU A 153 5.85 -3.48 -20.31
N ARG A 154 5.18 -3.57 -19.16
CA ARG A 154 5.65 -2.90 -17.94
C ARG A 154 6.08 -3.98 -16.97
N LEU A 155 7.36 -4.25 -16.72
CA LEU A 155 8.58 -3.44 -16.66
C LEU A 155 9.77 -4.16 -17.34
N VAL A 156 10.04 -3.87 -18.62
CA VAL A 156 11.43 -3.97 -19.09
C VAL A 156 12.18 -2.89 -18.31
N ASP A 157 13.11 -3.28 -17.44
CA ASP A 157 14.05 -2.32 -16.87
C ASP A 157 14.91 -1.88 -18.07
N THR A 158 14.50 -0.81 -18.77
CA THR A 158 15.19 -0.26 -19.94
C THR A 158 16.51 0.40 -19.57
N LYS A 159 16.97 0.25 -18.31
CA LYS A 159 18.38 0.39 -17.98
C LYS A 159 19.18 -0.49 -18.94
N ASP A 160 20.19 0.11 -19.57
CA ASP A 160 21.02 -0.43 -20.66
C ASP A 160 21.48 -1.90 -20.50
N SER A 161 21.46 -2.40 -19.27
CA SER A 161 21.70 -3.80 -18.88
C SER A 161 20.70 -4.87 -19.37
N SER A 162 19.52 -4.52 -19.90
CA SER A 162 18.49 -5.52 -20.27
C SER A 162 18.56 -6.01 -21.73
N LEU A 163 19.21 -5.26 -22.63
CA LEU A 163 19.38 -5.61 -24.04
C LEU A 163 20.81 -6.10 -24.28
N LYS A 164 20.97 -7.37 -24.64
CA LYS A 164 22.29 -7.97 -24.91
C LYS A 164 22.31 -8.58 -26.31
N MET A 165 23.22 -8.11 -27.16
CA MET A 165 23.51 -8.79 -28.42
C MET A 165 24.21 -10.13 -28.12
N LEU A 166 23.67 -11.21 -28.66
CA LEU A 166 24.25 -12.56 -28.53
C LEU A 166 25.18 -12.87 -29.70
N ARG A 167 24.74 -12.52 -30.91
CA ARG A 167 25.39 -12.78 -32.22
C ARG A 167 24.89 -11.72 -33.21
N ALA A 168 25.46 -11.68 -34.42
CA ALA A 168 25.01 -10.76 -35.48
C ALA A 168 23.48 -10.76 -35.60
N ASP A 169 22.88 -9.58 -35.43
CA ASP A 169 21.45 -9.30 -35.44
C ASP A 169 20.58 -10.12 -34.48
N THR A 170 21.14 -10.86 -33.53
CA THR A 170 20.39 -11.64 -32.54
C THR A 170 20.52 -11.01 -31.15
N TRP A 171 19.37 -10.66 -30.56
CA TRP A 171 19.27 -9.94 -29.30
C TRP A 171 18.58 -10.78 -28.23
N SER A 172 19.11 -10.71 -27.01
CA SER A 172 18.50 -11.21 -25.79
C SER A 172 17.98 -10.02 -25.00
N ILE A 173 16.70 -10.03 -24.67
CA ILE A 173 16.06 -8.94 -23.92
C ILE A 173 15.52 -9.53 -22.63
N ARG A 174 15.91 -8.95 -21.50
CA ARG A 174 15.35 -9.31 -20.19
C ARG A 174 14.22 -8.36 -19.85
N ALA A 175 13.05 -8.95 -19.57
CA ALA A 175 11.86 -8.21 -19.18
C ALA A 175 11.40 -8.68 -17.79
N ARG A 176 10.82 -7.77 -17.01
CA ARG A 176 10.15 -8.11 -15.76
C ARG A 176 8.68 -7.71 -15.89
N THR A 177 7.77 -8.42 -15.25
CA THR A 177 6.39 -7.96 -15.10
C THR A 177 5.87 -8.26 -13.71
N PHE A 178 4.78 -7.61 -13.35
CA PHE A 178 4.17 -7.72 -12.03
C PHE A 178 2.69 -8.01 -12.17
N ARG A 179 2.21 -8.88 -11.30
CA ARG A 179 0.79 -9.19 -11.15
C ARG A 179 0.40 -9.00 -9.71
N PHE A 180 -0.72 -8.32 -9.45
CA PHE A 180 -1.23 -8.27 -8.08
C PHE A 180 -1.69 -9.65 -7.62
N ARG A 181 -1.28 -10.01 -6.41
CA ARG A 181 -1.79 -11.22 -5.77
C ARG A 181 -3.25 -11.01 -5.38
N GLN A 182 -4.00 -12.09 -5.39
CA GLN A 182 -5.31 -12.14 -4.72
C GLN A 182 -5.09 -12.19 -3.21
N VAL A 183 -4.89 -11.02 -2.62
CA VAL A 183 -4.72 -10.84 -1.19
C VAL A 183 -5.87 -10.02 -0.61
N GLN A 184 -6.19 -10.31 0.64
CA GLN A 184 -7.09 -9.50 1.44
C GLN A 184 -6.26 -8.70 2.45
N PHE A 185 -6.73 -7.50 2.76
CA PHE A 185 -6.16 -6.78 3.89
C PHE A 185 -6.50 -7.53 5.18
N PRO A 186 -5.59 -7.60 6.16
CA PRO A 186 -5.87 -8.18 7.47
C PRO A 186 -7.14 -7.60 8.08
N LYS A 187 -7.93 -8.41 8.81
CA LYS A 187 -9.08 -7.88 9.54
C LYS A 187 -8.58 -6.84 10.56
N ILE A 188 -9.03 -5.60 10.43
CA ILE A 188 -8.67 -4.55 11.38
C ILE A 188 -9.56 -4.71 12.61
N ILE A 189 -8.94 -4.89 13.77
CA ILE A 189 -9.62 -5.00 15.06
C ILE A 189 -9.69 -3.59 15.66
N PRO A 190 -10.90 -3.05 15.88
CA PRO A 190 -11.07 -1.78 16.59
C PRO A 190 -10.45 -1.86 17.98
N PRO A 191 -9.88 -0.76 18.48
CA PRO A 191 -9.24 -0.75 19.79
C PRO A 191 -10.28 -1.03 20.86
N ASP A 192 -9.85 -1.69 21.93
CA ASP A 192 -10.71 -2.06 23.05
C ASP A 192 -10.66 -0.95 24.11
N PRO A 193 -11.78 -0.28 24.42
CA PRO A 193 -11.83 0.77 25.45
C PRO A 193 -11.23 0.31 26.79
N ARG A 194 -11.44 -0.96 27.15
CA ARG A 194 -11.00 -1.55 28.41
C ARG A 194 -9.52 -1.88 28.44
N ALA A 195 -8.87 -1.92 27.27
CA ALA A 195 -7.44 -2.22 27.12
C ALA A 195 -6.58 -0.96 26.90
N LEU A 196 -7.15 0.24 27.00
CA LEU A 196 -6.42 1.50 26.82
C LEU A 196 -5.42 1.80 27.95
N GLU A 197 -5.53 1.10 29.09
CA GLU A 197 -4.58 1.11 30.21
C GLU A 197 -4.46 -0.27 30.88
N ASN A 198 -3.32 -0.53 31.51
CA ASN A 198 -3.03 -1.81 32.19
C ASN A 198 -3.90 -2.06 33.43
N SER A 199 -4.53 -1.02 33.99
CA SER A 199 -5.40 -1.12 35.17
C SER A 199 -6.39 0.05 35.21
N PRO A 200 -7.54 -0.04 34.52
CA PRO A 200 -8.54 1.01 34.57
C PRO A 200 -9.10 1.13 36.00
N PRO A 201 -9.38 2.35 36.50
CA PRO A 201 -10.11 2.51 37.77
C PRO A 201 -11.57 2.07 37.57
N ARG A 202 -11.81 0.76 37.77
CA ARG A 202 -13.13 0.11 37.53
C ARG A 202 -14.26 0.63 38.41
N SER A 203 -13.94 1.37 39.48
CA SER A 203 -14.88 1.91 40.45
C SER A 203 -15.28 3.36 40.20
N ASP A 204 -14.70 4.04 39.20
CA ASP A 204 -15.08 5.43 38.87
C ASP A 204 -16.32 5.43 37.95
N PRO A 205 -17.46 5.98 38.38
CA PRO A 205 -18.70 5.96 37.60
C PRO A 205 -18.58 6.74 36.28
N VAL A 206 -17.75 7.80 36.24
CA VAL A 206 -17.51 8.57 35.02
C VAL A 206 -16.75 7.72 34.01
N VAL A 207 -15.75 6.98 34.48
CA VAL A 207 -14.97 6.05 33.64
C VAL A 207 -15.85 4.93 33.10
N ALA A 208 -16.71 4.35 33.93
CA ALA A 208 -17.63 3.29 33.53
C ALA A 208 -18.58 3.75 32.41
N GLU A 209 -19.12 4.97 32.52
CA GLU A 209 -20.00 5.54 31.50
C GLU A 209 -19.27 5.79 30.17
N TRP A 210 -18.04 6.30 30.22
CA TRP A 210 -17.22 6.46 29.02
C TRP A 210 -16.83 5.14 28.37
N ILE A 211 -16.55 4.08 29.14
CA ILE A 211 -16.33 2.74 28.61
C ILE A 211 -17.59 2.25 27.89
N ARG A 212 -18.77 2.38 28.52
CA ARG A 212 -20.06 1.95 27.95
C ARG A 212 -20.30 2.64 26.61
N ARG A 213 -20.16 3.96 26.57
CA ARG A 213 -20.31 4.75 25.34
C ARG A 213 -19.31 4.32 24.26
N ALA A 214 -18.04 4.16 24.61
CA ALA A 214 -17.01 3.74 23.67
C ALA A 214 -17.28 2.33 23.12
N ASP A 215 -17.76 1.39 23.95
CA ASP A 215 -18.15 0.03 23.53
C ASP A 215 -19.34 0.06 22.56
N GLU A 216 -20.36 0.89 22.83
CA GLU A 216 -21.51 1.07 21.92
C GLU A 216 -21.09 1.62 20.56
N LEU A 217 -20.25 2.66 20.56
CA LEU A 217 -19.71 3.25 19.34
C LEU A 217 -18.79 2.26 18.60
N ARG A 218 -17.98 1.49 19.31
CA ARG A 218 -17.11 0.45 18.74
C ARG A 218 -17.90 -0.59 17.95
N LEU A 219 -19.02 -1.08 18.49
CA LEU A 219 -19.86 -2.06 17.81
C LEU A 219 -20.45 -1.50 16.51
N ARG A 220 -20.88 -0.24 16.53
CA ARG A 220 -21.40 0.47 15.35
C ARG A 220 -20.31 0.74 14.32
N ALA A 221 -19.09 1.07 14.76
CA ALA A 221 -17.95 1.36 13.91
C ALA A 221 -17.27 0.11 13.35
N ALA A 222 -17.40 -1.05 14.00
CA ALA A 222 -16.77 -2.32 13.61
C ALA A 222 -16.92 -2.69 12.12
N PRO A 223 -18.11 -2.62 11.49
CA PRO A 223 -18.25 -2.90 10.05
C PRO A 223 -17.50 -1.90 9.16
N LEU A 224 -17.27 -0.67 9.60
CA LEU A 224 -16.59 0.39 8.84
C LEU A 224 -15.08 0.14 8.73
N TYR A 225 -14.50 -0.63 9.65
CA TYR A 225 -13.12 -1.08 9.53
C TYR A 225 -12.88 -2.00 8.33
N ALA A 226 -13.91 -2.69 7.82
CA ALA A 226 -13.81 -3.43 6.56
C ALA A 226 -13.69 -2.49 5.35
N ILE A 227 -14.32 -1.31 5.41
CA ILE A 227 -14.21 -0.27 4.37
C ILE A 227 -12.80 0.30 4.40
N ARG A 228 -12.29 0.70 5.58
CA ARG A 228 -10.89 1.14 5.74
C ARG A 228 -9.88 0.10 5.25
N ALA A 229 -10.10 -1.18 5.54
CA ALA A 229 -9.25 -2.26 5.05
C ALA A 229 -9.17 -2.31 3.51
N ARG A 230 -10.30 -2.06 2.82
CA ARG A 230 -10.31 -1.94 1.35
C ARG A 230 -9.57 -0.70 0.86
N ILE A 231 -9.78 0.44 1.51
CA ILE A 231 -9.06 1.69 1.18
C ILE A 231 -7.55 1.45 1.27
N LEU A 232 -7.09 0.87 2.38
CA LEU A 232 -5.67 0.61 2.60
C LEU A 232 -5.07 -0.37 1.58
N LEU A 233 -5.81 -1.42 1.21
CA LEU A 233 -5.36 -2.34 0.15
C LEU A 233 -5.24 -1.64 -1.20
N ASN A 234 -6.27 -0.87 -1.59
CA ASN A 234 -6.25 -0.14 -2.85
C ASN A 234 -5.14 0.92 -2.87
N SER A 235 -4.97 1.67 -1.79
CA SER A 235 -3.88 2.63 -1.63
C SER A 235 -2.50 1.97 -1.72
N ALA A 236 -2.32 0.77 -1.15
CA ALA A 236 -1.06 0.02 -1.28
C ALA A 236 -0.78 -0.35 -2.74
N ARG A 237 -1.80 -0.80 -3.49
CA ARG A 237 -1.68 -1.11 -4.93
C ARG A 237 -1.37 0.11 -5.77
N LEU A 238 -2.08 1.23 -5.53
CA LEU A 238 -1.83 2.50 -6.20
C LEU A 238 -0.42 3.04 -5.91
N SER A 239 0.03 2.95 -4.66
CA SER A 239 1.38 3.38 -4.26
C SER A 239 2.46 2.55 -4.92
N PHE A 240 2.25 1.23 -5.00
CA PHE A 240 3.14 0.34 -5.75
C PHE A 240 3.21 0.79 -7.22
N TYR A 241 2.07 1.03 -7.87
CA TYR A 241 2.04 1.50 -9.25
C TYR A 241 2.82 2.81 -9.45
N ALA A 242 2.53 3.83 -8.65
CA ALA A 242 3.20 5.12 -8.73
C ALA A 242 4.73 4.97 -8.59
N SER A 243 5.21 4.08 -7.71
CA SER A 243 6.65 3.84 -7.53
C SER A 243 7.33 3.22 -8.76
N LYS A 244 6.56 2.56 -9.64
CA LYS A 244 7.07 1.89 -10.84
C LYS A 244 6.98 2.74 -12.10
N THR A 245 6.17 3.80 -12.11
CA THR A 245 5.98 4.68 -13.29
C THR A 245 6.70 6.03 -13.20
N VAL A 246 7.17 6.43 -12.01
CA VAL A 246 7.83 7.73 -11.78
C VAL A 246 9.37 7.65 -11.93
N ASN A 247 9.90 6.49 -12.34
CA ASN A 247 11.32 6.32 -12.69
C ASN A 247 11.48 6.05 -14.18
#